data_AF-A0A4R3G390-F1
#
_entry.id   AF-A0A4R3G390-F1
#
_cell.length_a   1.000
_cell.length_b   1.000
_cell.length_c   1.000
_cell.angle_alpha   90.00
_cell.angle_beta   90.00
_cell.angle_gamma   90.00
#
_symmetry.space_group_name_H-M   'P 1'
#
loop_
_entity.id
_entity.type
_entity.pdbx_description
1 polymer ?
#
loop_
_entity_poly.entity_id
_entity_poly.type
_entity_poly.pdbx_seq_one_letter_code
_entity_poly.pdbx_strand_id
1 'polypeptide(L)'
;MQASVCLPMWCAREWGFFAVIISYRHSFTFLHCPKTAGSSINVALAPFLGPRDILLGAQREREKAAIKLNLRARWDAFRCRPDRIGSIVVANARRQRSVLSFQDRLYEPHFGQVTDHPFAEEVRRFDEAAWNRNLKFSFVRNPYARMASFYFYLTGRPGYPDMSFSQFVPRLIAGEGRLSKWQRLVSTWPIYTINDRVAVDFIGKFEQLPRDFAELCGLLDLPVQELPHAKAATQYDYRELYDEPTRVLVERACEKEIDHFGYRFQTLETTTRKTLPTLSTETSERKIMRKILIMGLPGSGKTTLAKALVPRLSAVHLNADEIRANINKDLSFSVPDRVEHARRMGWLADKIAASGSYVIADFVCPTPETREAFGDAAVIWVDRIREGRFADTNKLFVAPNHSDIRVTAEGSPEYWAEQICGMLRPVFDPKRPTALFVGRYQPFHDGHKALIEEGIRRVGQACIAVRDTGQLDEKNPYGFEHVRSRIEEGLRHYLGRFTVVQIPNITGIYYGRDVGYVVERIDLNDELHAISATKIRKSVLLNGDPKGVPVSPNA
;
A
#
# COMPACT_ATOMS: atom_id res chain seq x y z
N MET A 1 59.20 28.67 5.32
CA MET A 1 58.28 28.76 4.16
C MET A 1 57.19 27.72 4.33
N GLN A 2 56.00 28.18 4.73
CA GLN A 2 54.79 27.37 4.81
C GLN A 2 54.31 27.05 3.39
N ALA A 3 54.13 25.77 3.08
CA ALA A 3 53.32 25.35 1.93
C ALA A 3 52.02 24.75 2.48
N SER A 4 51.06 25.64 2.70
CA SER A 4 49.67 25.35 3.02
C SER A 4 49.02 24.63 1.84
N VAL A 5 48.92 23.31 1.91
CA VAL A 5 48.00 22.57 1.03
C VAL A 5 46.61 22.71 1.64
N CYS A 6 45.82 23.62 1.07
CA CYS A 6 44.39 23.75 1.32
C CYS A 6 43.72 22.38 1.14
N LEU A 7 43.39 21.72 2.25
CA LEU A 7 42.37 20.67 2.28
C LEU A 7 41.04 21.31 1.86
N PRO A 8 40.35 20.81 0.83
CA PRO A 8 39.04 21.32 0.48
C PRO A 8 38.08 21.07 1.65
N MET A 9 37.64 22.15 2.26
CA MET A 9 36.57 22.20 3.24
C MET A 9 35.27 21.64 2.62
N TRP A 10 34.65 20.73 3.38
CA TRP A 10 33.20 20.53 3.42
C TRP A 10 32.52 20.30 2.06
N CYS A 11 32.77 19.14 1.46
CA CYS A 11 31.75 18.51 0.64
C CYS A 11 30.81 17.73 1.59
N ALA A 12 29.62 18.26 1.82
CA ALA A 12 28.56 17.57 2.54
C ALA A 12 28.24 16.26 1.80
N ARG A 13 28.84 15.14 2.23
CA ARG A 13 28.63 13.83 1.63
C ARG A 13 27.13 13.48 1.67
N GLU A 14 26.58 13.22 0.49
CA GLU A 14 25.17 12.95 0.24
C GLU A 14 24.71 11.63 0.88
N TRP A 15 23.96 11.78 1.95
CA TRP A 15 23.57 10.78 2.96
C TRP A 15 22.71 9.63 2.40
N GLY A 16 23.22 8.40 2.34
CA GLY A 16 22.48 7.17 2.01
C GLY A 16 21.41 6.83 3.06
N PHE A 17 20.26 6.30 2.63
CA PHE A 17 19.08 6.02 3.48
C PHE A 17 18.73 4.53 3.55
N PHE A 18 19.66 3.60 3.72
CA PHE A 18 19.34 2.16 3.74
C PHE A 18 20.23 1.43 4.76
N ALA A 19 20.02 0.15 5.11
CA ALA A 19 20.63 -0.42 6.32
C ALA A 19 20.78 -1.96 6.38
N VAL A 20 21.89 -2.44 6.95
CA VAL A 20 22.24 -3.87 7.19
C VAL A 20 22.34 -4.16 8.68
N ILE A 21 21.95 -5.39 9.07
CA ILE A 21 22.06 -5.87 10.45
C ILE A 21 22.87 -7.16 10.51
N ILE A 22 23.80 -7.23 11.47
CA ILE A 22 24.37 -8.48 11.98
C ILE A 22 24.07 -8.53 13.48
N SER A 23 23.09 -9.33 13.88
CA SER A 23 22.73 -9.53 15.28
C SER A 23 23.47 -10.74 15.84
N TYR A 24 24.32 -10.49 16.83
CA TYR A 24 24.98 -11.54 17.59
C TYR A 24 24.10 -12.06 18.71
N ARG A 25 23.18 -11.22 19.23
CA ARG A 25 22.27 -11.54 20.32
C ARG A 25 21.16 -12.51 19.90
N HIS A 26 20.52 -12.23 18.77
CA HIS A 26 19.38 -13.00 18.25
C HIS A 26 19.77 -13.87 17.04
N SER A 27 21.07 -13.98 16.76
CA SER A 27 21.63 -14.83 15.71
C SER A 27 20.94 -14.68 14.35
N PHE A 28 20.87 -13.45 13.85
CA PHE A 28 20.35 -13.18 12.50
C PHE A 28 21.17 -12.17 11.73
N THR A 29 21.12 -12.25 10.40
CA THR A 29 21.80 -11.34 9.48
C THR A 29 20.82 -10.86 8.43
N PHE A 30 20.57 -9.54 8.40
CA PHE A 30 19.72 -8.91 7.38
C PHE A 30 20.59 -8.36 6.25
N LEU A 31 20.50 -8.99 5.08
CA LEU A 31 21.13 -8.52 3.85
C LEU A 31 20.16 -7.64 3.08
N HIS A 32 20.41 -6.35 3.05
CA HIS A 32 19.42 -5.38 2.60
C HIS A 32 19.54 -5.07 1.12
N CYS A 33 18.48 -5.34 0.34
CA CYS A 33 18.36 -4.87 -1.03
C CYS A 33 17.82 -3.43 -1.09
N PRO A 34 18.40 -2.53 -1.91
CA PRO A 34 17.88 -1.17 -2.08
C PRO A 34 16.42 -1.15 -2.52
N LYS A 35 15.66 -0.20 -1.96
CA LYS A 35 14.26 0.10 -2.33
C LYS A 35 13.24 -1.03 -2.08
N THR A 36 13.52 -1.90 -1.13
CA THR A 36 12.63 -3.00 -0.68
C THR A 36 12.11 -2.82 0.75
N ALA A 37 11.84 -1.57 1.17
CA ALA A 37 11.41 -1.20 2.54
C ALA A 37 12.39 -1.53 3.68
N GLY A 38 13.66 -1.84 3.40
CA GLY A 38 14.58 -2.19 4.49
C GLY A 38 14.75 -1.11 5.56
N SER A 39 14.59 0.18 5.27
CA SER A 39 14.63 1.21 6.33
C SER A 39 13.52 1.00 7.37
N SER A 40 12.31 0.58 6.96
CA SER A 40 11.20 0.25 7.87
C SER A 40 11.48 -1.04 8.64
N ILE A 41 12.00 -2.08 7.98
CA ILE A 41 12.41 -3.35 8.61
C ILE A 41 13.47 -3.09 9.68
N ASN A 42 14.45 -2.24 9.40
CA ASN A 42 15.50 -1.89 10.34
C ASN A 42 14.96 -1.17 11.58
N VAL A 43 14.02 -0.23 11.41
CA VAL A 43 13.38 0.44 12.56
C VAL A 43 12.60 -0.56 13.41
N ALA A 44 11.92 -1.53 12.79
CA ALA A 44 11.19 -2.56 13.51
C ALA A 44 12.12 -3.55 14.25
N LEU A 45 13.28 -3.90 13.67
CA LEU A 45 14.23 -4.83 14.31
C LEU A 45 15.20 -4.17 15.29
N ALA A 46 15.45 -2.86 15.15
CA ALA A 46 16.40 -2.12 15.97
C ALA A 46 16.18 -2.23 17.49
N PRO A 47 14.94 -2.23 18.04
CA PRO A 47 14.69 -2.40 19.47
C PRO A 47 15.21 -3.72 20.06
N PHE A 48 15.35 -4.76 19.25
CA PHE A 48 15.80 -6.09 19.71
C PHE A 48 17.33 -6.23 19.69
N LEU A 49 18.04 -5.30 19.08
CA LEU A 49 19.49 -5.43 18.90
C LEU A 49 20.24 -5.33 20.23
N GLY A 50 21.23 -6.21 20.38
CA GLY A 50 22.15 -6.22 21.49
C GLY A 50 23.19 -5.07 21.42
N PRO A 51 23.93 -4.85 22.52
CA PRO A 51 24.94 -3.81 22.58
C PRO A 51 26.10 -4.00 21.59
N ARG A 52 26.37 -5.24 21.16
CA ARG A 52 27.49 -5.61 20.26
C ARG A 52 27.07 -5.78 18.80
N ASP A 53 25.76 -5.76 18.53
CA ASP A 53 25.19 -5.98 17.20
C ASP A 53 25.57 -4.85 16.26
N ILE A 54 25.73 -5.18 14.98
CA ILE A 54 26.08 -4.22 13.94
C ILE A 54 24.79 -3.79 13.26
N LEU A 55 24.57 -2.48 13.20
CA LEU A 55 23.48 -1.86 12.45
C LEU A 55 24.04 -0.66 11.68
N LEU A 56 24.21 -0.84 10.37
CA LEU A 56 24.68 0.20 9.47
C LEU A 56 23.48 0.90 8.84
N GLY A 57 23.54 2.22 8.63
CA GLY A 57 22.58 2.96 7.80
C GLY A 57 21.19 3.31 8.40
N ALA A 58 20.14 3.59 7.60
CA ALA A 58 18.77 4.01 8.06
C ALA A 58 18.75 5.18 9.07
N GLN A 59 19.68 6.12 8.92
CA GLN A 59 19.97 7.13 9.94
C GLN A 59 18.78 8.05 10.27
N ARG A 60 18.07 8.58 9.25
CA ARG A 60 16.96 9.51 9.49
C ARG A 60 15.76 8.84 10.14
N GLU A 61 15.48 7.62 9.74
CA GLU A 61 14.40 6.80 10.25
C GLU A 61 14.67 6.45 11.72
N ARG A 62 15.92 6.13 12.07
CA ARG A 62 16.36 5.96 13.46
C ARG A 62 16.24 7.25 14.27
N GLU A 63 16.66 8.40 13.72
CA GLU A 63 16.48 9.71 14.37
C GLU A 63 15.00 10.01 14.64
N LYS A 64 14.11 9.75 13.67
CA LYS A 64 12.66 9.96 13.80
C LYS A 64 12.01 9.03 14.81
N ALA A 65 12.43 7.77 14.84
CA ALA A 65 11.95 6.78 15.79
C ALA A 65 12.64 6.89 17.18
N ALA A 66 13.48 7.91 17.40
CA ALA A 66 14.23 8.13 18.63
C ALA A 66 15.08 6.92 19.08
N ILE A 67 15.56 6.11 18.13
CA ILE A 67 16.38 4.92 18.40
C ILE A 67 17.77 5.38 18.84
N LYS A 68 18.21 4.95 20.04
CA LYS A 68 19.54 5.25 20.57
C LYS A 68 20.62 4.38 19.93
N LEU A 69 21.82 4.94 19.77
CA LEU A 69 22.99 4.17 19.32
C LEU A 69 23.39 3.13 20.36
N ASN A 70 23.65 1.91 19.89
CA ASN A 70 24.18 0.84 20.73
C ASN A 70 25.68 1.03 21.02
N LEU A 71 26.23 0.20 21.91
CA LEU A 71 27.65 0.29 22.30
C LEU A 71 28.58 0.04 21.11
N ARG A 72 28.23 -0.87 20.21
CA ARG A 72 29.00 -1.19 19.01
C ARG A 72 29.21 0.03 18.11
N ALA A 73 28.15 0.77 17.80
CA ALA A 73 28.25 1.96 16.96
C ALA A 73 29.18 3.04 17.55
N ARG A 74 29.14 3.22 18.89
CA ARG A 74 30.04 4.14 19.59
C ARG A 74 31.48 3.64 19.59
N TRP A 75 31.68 2.35 19.81
CA TRP A 75 33.00 1.72 19.81
C TRP A 75 33.65 1.78 18.43
N ASP A 76 32.92 1.44 17.38
CA ASP A 76 33.39 1.51 15.99
C ASP A 76 33.78 2.95 15.62
N ALA A 77 32.95 3.93 16.00
CA ALA A 77 33.27 5.34 15.80
C ALA A 77 34.52 5.79 16.57
N PHE A 78 34.72 5.30 17.81
CA PHE A 78 35.92 5.58 18.59
C PHE A 78 37.18 4.98 17.95
N ARG A 79 37.10 3.75 17.43
CA ARG A 79 38.21 3.13 16.68
C ARG A 79 38.57 3.92 15.43
N CYS A 80 37.58 4.50 14.76
CA CYS A 80 37.80 5.31 13.57
C CYS A 80 38.35 6.71 13.92
N ARG A 81 37.83 7.36 14.96
CA ARG A 81 38.14 8.74 15.36
C ARG A 81 38.26 8.90 16.88
N PRO A 82 39.35 8.42 17.49
CA PRO A 82 39.55 8.50 18.93
C PRO A 82 39.68 9.95 19.42
N ASP A 83 40.15 10.85 18.55
CA ASP A 83 40.24 12.30 18.77
C ASP A 83 38.88 12.99 18.99
N ARG A 84 37.77 12.31 18.67
CA ARG A 84 36.39 12.82 18.82
C ARG A 84 35.65 12.21 20.01
N ILE A 85 36.36 11.64 21.00
CA ILE A 85 35.78 10.91 22.13
C ILE A 85 34.64 11.67 22.85
N GLY A 86 34.79 12.97 23.10
CA GLY A 86 33.74 13.77 23.75
C GLY A 86 32.43 13.85 22.94
N SER A 87 32.49 13.80 21.61
CA SER A 87 31.31 13.74 20.75
C SER A 87 30.68 12.34 20.71
N ILE A 88 31.49 11.30 20.85
CA ILE A 88 31.09 9.89 20.80
C ILE A 88 30.43 9.44 22.11
N VAL A 89 30.96 9.88 23.25
CA VAL A 89 30.43 9.55 24.59
C VAL A 89 29.13 10.31 24.86
N VAL A 90 29.08 11.61 24.53
CA VAL A 90 27.91 12.45 24.83
C VAL A 90 26.75 12.21 23.85
N ALA A 91 27.02 11.89 22.58
CA ALA A 91 26.07 11.43 21.54
C ALA A 91 24.57 11.83 21.68
N ASN A 92 24.28 13.10 21.98
CA ASN A 92 22.92 13.68 21.87
C ASN A 92 22.42 13.55 20.42
N ALA A 93 21.11 13.70 20.17
CA ALA A 93 20.51 13.53 18.84
C ALA A 93 21.26 14.24 17.68
N ARG A 94 21.83 15.43 17.91
CA ARG A 94 22.64 16.16 16.91
C ARG A 94 23.99 15.51 16.57
N ARG A 95 24.60 14.76 17.48
CA ARG A 95 25.95 14.17 17.33
C ARG A 95 25.93 12.71 16.89
N GLN A 96 24.78 12.04 16.92
CA GLN A 96 24.61 10.66 16.41
C GLN A 96 25.04 10.54 14.94
N ARG A 97 24.82 11.59 14.13
CA ARG A 97 25.22 11.61 12.71
C ARG A 97 26.71 11.39 12.49
N SER A 98 27.52 12.08 13.28
CA SER A 98 28.97 12.01 13.16
C SER A 98 29.47 10.62 13.55
N VAL A 99 28.91 10.05 14.62
CA VAL A 99 29.24 8.69 15.08
C VAL A 99 28.96 7.67 13.97
N LEU A 100 27.78 7.72 13.35
CA LEU A 100 27.41 6.83 12.25
C LEU A 100 28.31 7.01 11.02
N SER A 101 28.65 8.26 10.65
CA SER A 101 29.56 8.49 9.52
C SER A 101 30.98 7.94 9.74
N PHE A 102 31.44 7.89 10.99
CA PHE A 102 32.72 7.27 11.34
C PHE A 102 32.63 5.75 11.32
N GLN A 103 31.49 5.21 11.77
CA GLN A 103 31.20 3.80 11.63
C GLN A 103 31.22 3.40 10.14
N ASP A 104 30.50 4.09 9.26
CA ASP A 104 30.48 3.76 7.82
C ASP A 104 31.90 3.73 7.21
N ARG A 105 32.75 4.70 7.56
CA ARG A 105 34.15 4.73 7.11
C ARG A 105 34.96 3.51 7.56
N LEU A 106 34.65 2.94 8.71
CA LEU A 106 35.29 1.72 9.22
C LEU A 106 34.88 0.49 8.39
N TYR A 107 33.64 0.44 7.90
CA TYR A 107 33.09 -0.70 7.15
C TYR A 107 33.25 -0.58 5.62
N GLU A 108 33.52 0.62 5.09
CA GLU A 108 33.75 0.87 3.65
C GLU A 108 34.78 -0.10 3.00
N PRO A 109 35.92 -0.45 3.63
CA PRO A 109 36.86 -1.43 3.08
C PRO A 109 36.31 -2.86 2.98
N HIS A 110 35.26 -3.18 3.74
CA HIS A 110 34.66 -4.51 3.80
C HIS A 110 33.44 -4.64 2.89
N PHE A 111 32.61 -3.59 2.82
CA PHE A 111 31.30 -3.62 2.17
C PHE A 111 31.20 -2.69 0.95
N GLY A 112 32.29 -2.00 0.59
CA GLY A 112 32.33 -1.05 -0.51
C GLY A 112 31.76 0.33 -0.16
N GLN A 113 31.64 1.19 -1.18
CA GLN A 113 31.25 2.61 -1.01
C GLN A 113 29.82 2.81 -0.51
N VAL A 114 28.96 1.80 -0.65
CA VAL A 114 27.58 1.80 -0.20
C VAL A 114 27.44 0.69 0.86
N THR A 115 27.96 0.99 2.05
CA THR A 115 28.20 0.06 3.16
C THR A 115 26.95 -0.62 3.71
N ASP A 116 25.78 -0.04 3.44
CA ASP A 116 24.46 -0.51 3.80
C ASP A 116 23.85 -1.50 2.80
N HIS A 117 24.59 -1.85 1.74
CA HIS A 117 24.19 -2.85 0.74
C HIS A 117 25.37 -3.78 0.36
N PRO A 118 25.96 -4.51 1.32
CA PRO A 118 27.00 -5.49 1.05
C PRO A 118 26.45 -6.68 0.29
N PHE A 119 27.32 -7.30 -0.50
CA PHE A 119 27.06 -8.59 -1.11
C PHE A 119 27.16 -9.72 -0.09
N ALA A 120 26.46 -10.82 -0.32
CA ALA A 120 26.45 -11.97 0.60
C ALA A 120 27.88 -12.46 0.89
N GLU A 121 28.72 -12.51 -0.13
CA GLU A 121 30.13 -12.90 -0.02
C GLU A 121 30.96 -11.91 0.82
N GLU A 122 30.67 -10.61 0.75
CA GLU A 122 31.34 -9.58 1.55
C GLU A 122 30.99 -9.73 3.03
N VAL A 123 29.71 -10.00 3.35
CA VAL A 123 29.25 -10.25 4.73
C VAL A 123 29.85 -11.55 5.27
N ARG A 124 29.85 -12.63 4.48
CA ARG A 124 30.45 -13.91 4.84
C ARG A 124 31.93 -13.78 5.15
N ARG A 125 32.68 -13.05 4.30
CA ARG A 125 34.12 -12.82 4.50
C ARG A 125 34.41 -11.94 5.72
N PHE A 126 33.52 -10.99 6.01
CA PHE A 126 33.68 -10.09 7.15
C PHE A 126 33.56 -10.83 8.49
N ASP A 127 32.58 -11.72 8.63
CA ASP A 127 32.35 -12.50 9.84
C ASP A 127 31.74 -13.87 9.53
N GLU A 128 32.62 -14.82 9.16
CA GLU A 128 32.21 -16.17 8.75
C GLU A 128 31.54 -16.95 9.90
N ALA A 129 31.97 -16.70 11.14
CA ALA A 129 31.38 -17.34 12.32
C ALA A 129 29.93 -16.87 12.52
N ALA A 130 29.67 -15.56 12.42
CA ALA A 130 28.30 -15.05 12.45
C ALA A 130 27.49 -15.53 11.25
N TRP A 131 28.07 -15.55 10.04
CA TRP A 131 27.41 -16.04 8.84
C TRP A 131 26.89 -17.47 8.98
N ASN A 132 27.73 -18.39 9.48
CA ASN A 132 27.36 -19.80 9.63
C ASN A 132 26.36 -20.05 10.76
N ARG A 133 26.35 -19.19 11.78
CA ARG A 133 25.48 -19.34 12.94
C ARG A 133 24.11 -18.67 12.75
N ASN A 134 24.08 -17.54 12.05
CA ASN A 134 22.92 -16.68 12.00
C ASN A 134 21.90 -17.16 10.96
N LEU A 135 20.62 -16.93 11.23
CA LEU A 135 19.57 -16.95 10.21
C LEU A 135 19.76 -15.74 9.29
N LYS A 136 20.10 -15.98 8.02
CA LYS A 136 20.27 -14.93 7.01
C LYS A 136 18.97 -14.70 6.26
N PHE A 137 18.62 -13.45 6.02
CA PHE A 137 17.45 -13.13 5.22
C PHE A 137 17.60 -11.86 4.40
N SER A 138 16.76 -11.75 3.37
CA SER A 138 16.67 -10.56 2.52
C SER A 138 15.22 -10.29 2.09
N PHE A 139 14.96 -9.07 1.61
CA PHE A 139 13.69 -8.71 1.00
C PHE A 139 13.94 -8.20 -0.42
N VAL A 140 13.27 -8.80 -1.39
CA VAL A 140 13.37 -8.46 -2.82
C VAL A 140 12.10 -7.76 -3.30
N ARG A 141 12.18 -7.12 -4.46
CA ARG A 141 11.07 -6.41 -5.10
C ARG A 141 11.16 -6.62 -6.61
N ASN A 142 10.03 -6.53 -7.31
CA ASN A 142 9.99 -6.46 -8.76
C ASN A 142 11.07 -5.50 -9.30
N PRO A 143 12.05 -5.98 -10.09
CA PRO A 143 13.19 -5.17 -10.54
C PRO A 143 12.80 -3.92 -11.32
N TYR A 144 11.71 -3.96 -12.08
CA TYR A 144 11.23 -2.80 -12.83
C TYR A 144 10.67 -1.71 -11.91
N ALA A 145 9.82 -2.10 -10.95
CA ALA A 145 9.30 -1.20 -9.93
C ALA A 145 10.42 -0.66 -9.03
N ARG A 146 11.43 -1.50 -8.74
CA ARG A 146 12.62 -1.15 -7.97
C ARG A 146 13.45 -0.09 -8.69
N MET A 147 13.71 -0.26 -9.98
CA MET A 147 14.46 0.72 -10.79
C MET A 147 13.76 2.08 -10.83
N ALA A 148 12.45 2.12 -11.05
CA ALA A 148 11.67 3.36 -10.96
C ALA A 148 11.75 4.02 -9.57
N SER A 149 11.68 3.22 -8.50
CA SER A 149 11.86 3.73 -7.14
C SER A 149 13.27 4.24 -6.89
N PHE A 150 14.26 3.66 -7.56
CA PHE A 150 15.66 4.06 -7.47
C PHE A 150 15.91 5.36 -8.23
N TYR A 151 15.30 5.54 -9.40
CA TYR A 151 15.28 6.79 -10.16
C TYR A 151 14.82 7.96 -9.32
N PHE A 152 13.56 7.95 -8.84
CA PHE A 152 13.02 9.06 -8.03
C PHE A 152 13.81 9.31 -6.74
N TYR A 153 14.42 8.25 -6.20
CA TYR A 153 15.24 8.36 -5.01
C TYR A 153 16.57 9.09 -5.28
N LEU A 154 17.23 8.81 -6.40
CA LEU A 154 18.50 9.43 -6.74
C LEU A 154 18.31 10.82 -7.31
N THR A 155 17.37 11.02 -8.23
CA THR A 155 17.11 12.35 -8.81
C THR A 155 16.53 13.34 -7.80
N GLY A 156 15.83 12.84 -6.76
CA GLY A 156 15.36 13.66 -5.65
C GLY A 156 16.44 14.07 -4.63
N ARG A 157 17.71 13.67 -4.83
CA ARG A 157 18.81 14.01 -3.92
C ARG A 157 19.57 15.26 -4.37
N PRO A 158 20.02 16.11 -3.42
CA PRO A 158 20.95 17.18 -3.74
C PRO A 158 22.16 16.62 -4.48
N GLY A 159 22.60 17.33 -5.53
CA GLY A 159 23.81 17.00 -6.28
C GLY A 159 23.65 15.94 -7.36
N TYR A 160 22.48 15.32 -7.53
CA TYR A 160 22.17 14.52 -8.71
C TYR A 160 21.51 15.42 -9.76
N PRO A 161 21.92 15.35 -11.04
CA PRO A 161 21.32 16.17 -12.08
C PRO A 161 19.88 15.69 -12.35
N ASP A 162 19.00 16.64 -12.64
CA ASP A 162 17.66 16.33 -13.13
C ASP A 162 17.77 15.71 -14.53
N MET A 163 17.10 14.60 -14.74
CA MET A 163 17.17 13.82 -15.99
C MET A 163 15.93 12.95 -16.11
N SER A 164 15.54 12.60 -17.33
CA SER A 164 14.42 11.68 -17.55
C SER A 164 14.79 10.24 -17.18
N PHE A 165 13.78 9.38 -16.99
CA PHE A 165 13.99 7.95 -16.74
C PHE A 165 14.80 7.28 -17.86
N SER A 166 14.50 7.63 -19.12
CA SER A 166 15.23 7.15 -20.31
C SER A 166 16.70 7.54 -20.34
N GLN A 167 17.07 8.68 -19.75
CA GLN A 167 18.46 9.09 -19.59
C GLN A 167 19.11 8.41 -18.37
N PHE A 168 18.34 8.22 -17.29
CA PHE A 168 18.85 7.70 -16.03
C PHE A 168 19.31 6.24 -16.11
N VAL A 169 18.48 5.35 -16.67
CA VAL A 169 18.75 3.90 -16.71
C VAL A 169 20.10 3.57 -17.38
N PRO A 170 20.39 4.01 -18.63
CA PRO A 170 21.66 3.70 -19.27
C PRO A 170 22.85 4.30 -18.51
N ARG A 171 22.74 5.52 -17.97
CA ARG A 171 23.81 6.16 -17.19
C ARG A 171 24.11 5.44 -15.88
N LEU A 172 23.07 4.94 -15.21
CA LEU A 172 23.24 4.14 -13.99
C LEU A 172 23.93 2.81 -14.29
N ILE A 173 23.52 2.13 -15.36
CA ILE A 173 24.12 0.86 -15.79
C ILE A 173 25.58 1.05 -16.23
N ALA A 174 25.88 2.15 -16.93
CA ALA A 174 27.24 2.51 -17.34
C ALA A 174 28.11 3.01 -16.17
N GLY A 175 27.51 3.36 -15.02
CA GLY A 175 28.22 3.87 -13.86
C GLY A 175 28.74 5.30 -14.06
N GLU A 176 27.96 6.17 -14.71
CA GLU A 176 28.42 7.52 -15.06
C GLU A 176 28.42 8.49 -13.86
N GLY A 177 29.53 9.22 -13.70
CA GLY A 177 29.66 10.31 -12.73
C GLY A 177 29.27 9.89 -11.31
N ARG A 178 28.29 10.60 -10.72
CA ARG A 178 27.81 10.35 -9.34
C ARG A 178 26.94 9.08 -9.21
N LEU A 179 26.59 8.42 -10.32
CA LEU A 179 25.85 7.16 -10.34
C LEU A 179 26.78 5.94 -10.24
N SER A 180 28.08 6.08 -10.53
CA SER A 180 29.11 5.01 -10.43
C SER A 180 28.99 4.16 -9.17
N LYS A 181 28.92 4.78 -7.99
CA LYS A 181 28.80 4.07 -6.70
C LYS A 181 27.54 3.21 -6.57
N TRP A 182 26.49 3.51 -7.32
CA TRP A 182 25.21 2.79 -7.31
C TRP A 182 25.12 1.73 -8.41
N GLN A 183 26.05 1.71 -9.36
CA GLN A 183 26.05 0.77 -10.49
C GLN A 183 25.98 -0.68 -10.03
N ARG A 184 26.75 -1.03 -8.98
CA ARG A 184 26.78 -2.39 -8.42
C ARG A 184 25.44 -2.86 -7.84
N LEU A 185 24.50 -1.94 -7.62
CA LEU A 185 23.19 -2.18 -7.02
C LEU A 185 22.05 -2.16 -8.06
N VAL A 186 22.39 -2.02 -9.34
CA VAL A 186 21.45 -2.19 -10.45
C VAL A 186 20.83 -3.58 -10.38
N SER A 187 21.64 -4.63 -10.18
CA SER A 187 21.17 -5.96 -9.81
C SER A 187 21.36 -6.15 -8.31
N THR A 188 20.36 -6.70 -7.63
CA THR A 188 20.46 -7.09 -6.21
C THR A 188 20.84 -8.56 -6.02
N TRP A 189 21.00 -9.32 -7.11
CA TRP A 189 21.33 -10.74 -7.10
C TRP A 189 22.52 -11.08 -6.19
N PRO A 190 23.63 -10.32 -6.21
CA PRO A 190 24.78 -10.63 -5.36
C PRO A 190 24.55 -10.35 -3.87
N ILE A 191 23.47 -9.65 -3.49
CA ILE A 191 23.17 -9.33 -2.09
C ILE A 191 22.73 -10.57 -1.31
N TYR A 192 22.09 -11.54 -1.97
CA TYR A 192 21.56 -12.74 -1.32
C TYR A 192 22.03 -14.04 -2.00
N THR A 193 23.01 -13.97 -2.90
CA THR A 193 23.59 -15.15 -3.56
C THR A 193 25.11 -15.23 -3.43
N ILE A 194 25.61 -16.46 -3.38
CA ILE A 194 27.03 -16.81 -3.43
C ILE A 194 27.19 -17.88 -4.48
N ASN A 195 28.16 -17.73 -5.39
CA ASN A 195 28.36 -18.63 -6.53
C ASN A 195 27.06 -18.87 -7.33
N ASP A 196 26.29 -17.79 -7.55
CA ASP A 196 25.00 -17.80 -8.24
C ASP A 196 23.90 -18.70 -7.63
N ARG A 197 24.03 -19.03 -6.34
CA ARG A 197 23.00 -19.75 -5.59
C ARG A 197 22.52 -18.91 -4.42
N VAL A 198 21.22 -18.99 -4.14
CA VAL A 198 20.62 -18.36 -2.95
C VAL A 198 21.36 -18.84 -1.71
N ALA A 199 21.93 -17.88 -0.99
CA ALA A 199 22.80 -18.10 0.17
C ALA A 199 22.17 -17.63 1.47
N VAL A 200 20.89 -17.24 1.44
CA VAL A 200 20.10 -16.81 2.60
C VAL A 200 19.00 -17.83 2.90
N ASP A 201 18.55 -17.88 4.16
CA ASP A 201 17.55 -18.85 4.63
C ASP A 201 16.12 -18.39 4.34
N PHE A 202 15.89 -17.08 4.27
CA PHE A 202 14.58 -16.49 4.01
C PHE A 202 14.66 -15.33 3.00
N ILE A 203 13.75 -15.33 2.01
CA ILE A 203 13.59 -14.23 1.07
C ILE A 203 12.13 -13.76 1.09
N GLY A 204 11.90 -12.58 1.66
CA GLY A 204 10.60 -11.93 1.61
C GLY A 204 10.41 -11.10 0.33
N LYS A 205 9.15 -10.91 -0.07
CA LYS A 205 8.70 -10.08 -1.18
C LYS A 205 8.18 -8.75 -0.66
N PHE A 206 8.69 -7.66 -1.21
CA PHE A 206 8.18 -6.33 -0.92
C PHE A 206 6.68 -6.21 -1.25
N GLU A 207 6.22 -6.91 -2.28
CA GLU A 207 4.81 -6.97 -2.67
C GLU A 207 3.90 -7.60 -1.60
N GLN A 208 4.48 -8.40 -0.69
CA GLN A 208 3.79 -9.09 0.40
C GLN A 208 4.38 -8.71 1.77
N LEU A 209 5.01 -7.53 1.86
CA LEU A 209 5.88 -7.14 2.97
C LEU A 209 5.30 -7.37 4.37
N PRO A 210 4.05 -7.00 4.71
CA PRO A 210 3.51 -7.26 6.05
C PRO A 210 3.45 -8.73 6.41
N ARG A 211 3.09 -9.59 5.45
CA ARG A 211 2.98 -11.04 5.64
C ARG A 211 4.35 -11.65 5.82
N ASP A 212 5.25 -11.39 4.89
CA ASP A 212 6.58 -12.01 4.87
C ASP A 212 7.43 -11.51 6.05
N PHE A 213 7.19 -10.28 6.51
CA PHE A 213 7.80 -9.77 7.74
C PHE A 213 7.25 -10.47 8.99
N ALA A 214 5.94 -10.73 9.07
CA ALA A 214 5.36 -11.48 10.18
C ALA A 214 5.88 -12.93 10.24
N GLU A 215 6.03 -13.59 9.08
CA GLU A 215 6.64 -14.92 8.98
C GLU A 215 8.09 -14.92 9.44
N LEU A 216 8.89 -13.95 9.00
CA LEU A 216 10.27 -13.77 9.47
C LEU A 216 10.33 -13.55 10.98
N CYS A 217 9.48 -12.71 11.56
CA CYS A 217 9.41 -12.51 13.01
C CYS A 217 9.15 -13.83 13.75
N GLY A 218 8.29 -14.69 13.21
CA GLY A 218 8.07 -16.04 13.73
C GLY A 218 9.32 -16.92 13.68
N LEU A 219 10.06 -16.89 12.56
CA LEU A 219 11.35 -17.61 12.43
C LEU A 219 12.44 -17.11 13.39
N LEU A 220 12.41 -15.82 13.71
CA LEU A 220 13.37 -15.17 14.61
C LEU A 220 12.97 -15.25 16.10
N ASP A 221 11.79 -15.80 16.42
CA ASP A 221 11.18 -15.75 17.75
C ASP A 221 11.12 -14.31 18.32
N LEU A 222 10.72 -13.36 17.45
CA LEU A 222 10.55 -11.95 17.78
C LEU A 222 9.07 -11.56 17.65
N PRO A 223 8.56 -10.67 18.51
CA PRO A 223 7.19 -10.21 18.38
C PRO A 223 7.02 -9.40 17.10
N VAL A 224 5.92 -9.65 16.39
CA VAL A 224 5.57 -8.92 15.17
C VAL A 224 5.31 -7.46 15.52
N GLN A 225 6.10 -6.55 14.95
CA GLN A 225 5.87 -5.13 15.04
C GLN A 225 5.15 -4.61 13.79
N GLU A 226 4.30 -3.61 13.96
CA GLU A 226 3.81 -2.84 12.82
C GLU A 226 4.98 -2.12 12.15
N LEU A 227 5.16 -2.36 10.85
CA LEU A 227 6.17 -1.65 10.08
C LEU A 227 5.74 -0.18 9.98
N PRO A 228 6.59 0.78 10.41
CA PRO A 228 6.25 2.19 10.32
C PRO A 228 5.95 2.53 8.86
N HIS A 229 4.80 3.16 8.61
CA HIS A 229 4.39 3.57 7.28
C HIS A 229 5.52 4.38 6.62
N ALA A 230 6.25 3.73 5.71
CA ALA A 230 7.21 4.42 4.87
C ALA A 230 6.43 5.49 4.10
N LYS A 231 7.02 6.69 3.99
CA LYS A 231 6.48 7.85 3.24
C LYS A 231 5.55 7.40 2.13
N ALA A 232 4.31 7.91 2.12
CA ALA A 232 3.33 7.72 1.05
C ALA A 232 4.07 7.47 -0.27
N ALA A 233 4.11 6.21 -0.70
CA ALA A 233 4.86 5.85 -1.90
C ALA A 233 4.31 6.75 -3.00
N THR A 234 5.19 7.53 -3.64
CA THR A 234 4.76 8.42 -4.71
C THR A 234 3.91 7.58 -5.66
N GLN A 235 2.64 7.94 -5.79
CA GLN A 235 1.64 7.15 -6.50
C GLN A 235 1.91 7.35 -8.01
N TYR A 236 2.90 6.63 -8.52
CA TYR A 236 3.26 6.56 -9.93
C TYR A 236 3.12 5.12 -10.39
N ASP A 237 2.67 4.95 -11.62
CA ASP A 237 2.79 3.69 -12.31
C ASP A 237 4.19 3.64 -12.94
N TYR A 238 5.03 2.71 -12.49
CA TYR A 238 6.39 2.60 -13.03
C TYR A 238 6.38 2.23 -14.51
N ARG A 239 5.32 1.59 -15.01
CA ARG A 239 5.20 1.14 -16.41
C ARG A 239 5.21 2.31 -17.38
N GLU A 240 4.66 3.46 -16.96
CA GLU A 240 4.60 4.68 -17.77
C GLU A 240 5.98 5.34 -17.96
N LEU A 241 6.97 4.99 -17.14
CA LEU A 241 8.32 5.53 -17.25
C LEU A 241 9.17 4.81 -18.29
N TYR A 242 8.84 3.55 -18.59
CA TYR A 242 9.62 2.69 -19.46
C TYR A 242 9.30 2.92 -20.93
N ASP A 243 10.35 3.12 -21.71
CA ASP A 243 10.35 2.86 -23.14
C ASP A 243 10.96 1.48 -23.42
N GLU A 244 10.89 1.04 -24.67
CA GLU A 244 11.43 -0.27 -25.07
C GLU A 244 12.94 -0.42 -24.78
N PRO A 245 13.80 0.57 -25.10
CA PRO A 245 15.24 0.49 -24.77
C PRO A 245 15.53 0.34 -23.27
N THR A 246 14.89 1.16 -22.42
CA THR A 246 15.09 1.08 -20.97
C THR A 246 14.59 -0.24 -20.39
N ARG A 247 13.49 -0.78 -20.95
CA ARG A 247 12.94 -2.07 -20.54
C ARG A 247 13.95 -3.19 -20.77
N VAL A 248 14.48 -3.28 -21.99
CA VAL A 248 15.49 -4.28 -22.37
C VAL A 248 16.76 -4.14 -21.52
N LEU A 249 17.21 -2.92 -21.25
CA LEU A 249 18.38 -2.68 -20.41
C LEU A 249 18.20 -3.19 -18.98
N VAL A 250 17.04 -2.92 -18.35
CA VAL A 250 16.76 -3.39 -16.99
C VAL A 250 16.55 -4.89 -16.95
N GLU A 251 15.86 -5.45 -17.95
CA GLU A 251 15.63 -6.88 -18.09
C GLU A 251 16.97 -7.64 -18.17
N ARG A 252 17.88 -7.20 -19.04
CA ARG A 252 19.21 -7.80 -19.16
C ARG A 252 20.04 -7.62 -17.88
N ALA A 253 19.99 -6.45 -17.25
CA ALA A 253 20.78 -6.20 -16.04
C ALA A 253 20.28 -6.99 -14.82
N CYS A 254 18.99 -7.35 -14.77
CA CYS A 254 18.36 -8.04 -13.65
C CYS A 254 17.89 -9.47 -13.99
N GLU A 255 18.34 -10.03 -15.12
CA GLU A 255 17.91 -11.32 -15.70
C GLU A 255 17.82 -12.43 -14.65
N LYS A 256 18.89 -12.65 -13.89
CA LYS A 256 18.95 -13.70 -12.85
C LYS A 256 17.85 -13.56 -11.80
N GLU A 257 17.55 -12.34 -11.37
CA GLU A 257 16.50 -12.07 -10.37
C GLU A 257 15.11 -12.23 -10.97
N ILE A 258 14.95 -11.78 -12.22
CA ILE A 258 13.70 -11.85 -12.96
C ILE A 258 13.30 -13.29 -13.19
N ASP A 259 14.24 -14.12 -13.64
CA ASP A 259 14.01 -15.53 -13.91
C ASP A 259 13.78 -16.32 -12.63
N HIS A 260 14.64 -16.14 -11.63
CA HIS A 260 14.56 -16.89 -10.39
C HIS A 260 13.23 -16.64 -9.62
N PHE A 261 12.70 -15.42 -9.70
CA PHE A 261 11.46 -15.05 -9.00
C PHE A 261 10.23 -14.95 -9.90
N GLY A 262 10.35 -15.26 -11.19
CA GLY A 262 9.24 -15.18 -12.14
C GLY A 262 8.68 -13.77 -12.34
N TYR A 263 9.49 -12.72 -12.15
CA TYR A 263 9.02 -11.37 -12.43
C TYR A 263 8.84 -11.16 -13.93
N ARG A 264 7.87 -10.32 -14.31
CA ARG A 264 7.62 -9.94 -15.71
C ARG A 264 7.27 -8.47 -15.79
N PHE A 265 7.63 -7.84 -16.90
CA PHE A 265 7.14 -6.49 -17.21
C PHE A 265 5.69 -6.61 -17.68
N GLN A 266 4.76 -6.01 -16.94
CA GLN A 266 3.35 -5.97 -17.33
C GLN A 266 3.16 -4.81 -18.32
N THR A 267 2.88 -5.10 -19.59
CA THR A 267 2.54 -4.08 -20.58
C THR A 267 1.17 -3.49 -20.26
N LEU A 268 1.03 -2.16 -20.39
CA LEU A 268 -0.29 -1.54 -20.45
C LEU A 268 -0.96 -2.04 -21.74
N GLU A 269 -2.15 -2.63 -21.65
CA GLU A 269 -2.89 -3.01 -22.85
C GLU A 269 -3.13 -1.77 -23.72
N THR A 270 -2.54 -1.79 -24.91
CA THR A 270 -2.63 -0.71 -25.90
C THR A 270 -4.04 -0.65 -26.47
N THR A 271 -4.94 0.08 -25.83
CA THR A 271 -6.12 0.59 -26.54
C THR A 271 -5.61 1.58 -27.58
N THR A 272 -5.72 1.20 -28.85
CA THR A 272 -5.24 1.95 -30.01
C THR A 272 -5.71 3.40 -29.97
N ARG A 273 -4.73 4.33 -29.92
CA ARG A 273 -4.93 5.76 -30.12
C ARG A 273 -5.55 5.99 -31.50
N LYS A 274 -6.84 6.33 -31.56
CA LYS A 274 -7.39 7.09 -32.68
C LYS A 274 -7.27 8.58 -32.35
N THR A 275 -6.74 9.29 -33.34
CA THR A 275 -6.65 10.74 -33.52
C THR A 275 -7.82 11.51 -32.89
N LEU A 276 -7.49 12.64 -32.23
CA LEU A 276 -8.47 13.59 -31.72
C LEU A 276 -9.39 14.09 -32.84
N PRO A 277 -10.70 14.14 -32.56
CA PRO A 277 -11.50 15.30 -32.92
C PRO A 277 -12.07 15.94 -31.65
N THR A 278 -11.95 17.27 -31.62
CA THR A 278 -12.84 18.26 -31.00
C THR A 278 -13.67 17.84 -29.78
N LEU A 279 -13.36 18.53 -28.67
CA LEU A 279 -14.18 18.71 -27.47
C LEU A 279 -15.68 18.67 -27.77
N SER A 280 -16.28 17.52 -27.46
CA SER A 280 -17.68 17.43 -27.07
C SER A 280 -17.74 16.62 -25.79
N THR A 281 -18.47 17.18 -24.84
CA THR A 281 -18.78 16.67 -23.51
C THR A 281 -19.28 15.23 -23.55
N GLU A 282 -18.46 14.31 -23.06
CA GLU A 282 -18.86 13.12 -22.29
C GLU A 282 -17.59 12.41 -21.81
N THR A 283 -17.19 12.70 -20.57
CA THR A 283 -16.18 11.91 -19.87
C THR A 283 -16.73 10.50 -19.75
N SER A 284 -16.08 9.51 -20.37
CA SER A 284 -16.35 8.11 -20.09
C SER A 284 -15.95 7.84 -18.64
N GLU A 285 -16.92 7.98 -17.74
CA GLU A 285 -16.84 7.43 -16.41
C GLU A 285 -16.46 5.95 -16.57
N ARG A 286 -15.36 5.51 -15.95
CA ARG A 286 -15.16 4.07 -15.76
C ARG A 286 -16.42 3.55 -15.08
N LYS A 287 -17.25 2.80 -15.84
CA LYS A 287 -18.48 2.19 -15.38
C LYS A 287 -18.18 1.48 -14.06
N ILE A 288 -18.71 1.98 -12.94
CA ILE A 288 -18.52 1.30 -11.66
C ILE A 288 -19.27 -0.02 -11.76
N MET A 289 -18.51 -1.11 -11.85
CA MET A 289 -19.05 -2.46 -11.91
C MET A 289 -19.55 -2.85 -10.51
N ARG A 290 -20.84 -2.64 -10.26
CA ARG A 290 -21.51 -2.96 -8.99
C ARG A 290 -22.01 -4.41 -8.91
N LYS A 291 -22.13 -5.08 -10.06
CA LYS A 291 -22.51 -6.49 -10.16
C LYS A 291 -21.26 -7.37 -10.17
N ILE A 292 -21.18 -8.27 -9.19
CA ILE A 292 -20.01 -9.10 -8.93
C ILE A 292 -20.42 -10.57 -9.00
N LEU A 293 -19.75 -11.34 -9.85
CA LEU A 293 -19.89 -12.79 -9.95
C LEU A 293 -18.70 -13.47 -9.28
N ILE A 294 -18.94 -14.18 -8.17
CA ILE A 294 -17.95 -15.06 -7.55
C ILE A 294 -18.18 -16.48 -8.05
N MET A 295 -17.37 -16.93 -8.99
CA MET A 295 -17.48 -18.23 -9.65
C MET A 295 -16.39 -19.23 -9.25
N GLY A 296 -16.59 -20.50 -9.57
CA GLY A 296 -15.67 -21.59 -9.21
C GLY A 296 -16.38 -22.87 -8.76
N LEU A 297 -15.60 -23.94 -8.59
CA LEU A 297 -16.13 -25.27 -8.29
C LEU A 297 -16.90 -25.33 -6.95
N PRO A 298 -17.94 -26.17 -6.81
CA PRO A 298 -18.62 -26.39 -5.54
C PRO A 298 -17.64 -26.82 -4.43
N GLY A 299 -17.62 -26.08 -3.33
CA GLY A 299 -16.65 -26.30 -2.24
C GLY A 299 -15.36 -25.47 -2.31
N SER A 300 -15.13 -24.68 -3.37
CA SER A 300 -13.91 -23.88 -3.51
C SER A 300 -13.78 -22.69 -2.53
N GLY A 301 -14.84 -22.38 -1.77
CA GLY A 301 -14.87 -21.25 -0.81
C GLY A 301 -15.59 -19.99 -1.29
N LYS A 302 -16.37 -20.05 -2.39
CA LYS A 302 -17.13 -18.89 -2.93
C LYS A 302 -18.00 -18.19 -1.89
N THR A 303 -18.85 -18.93 -1.17
CA THR A 303 -19.75 -18.38 -0.15
C THR A 303 -18.98 -17.76 1.02
N THR A 304 -17.85 -18.35 1.40
CA THR A 304 -16.96 -17.79 2.43
C THR A 304 -16.41 -16.44 2.00
N LEU A 305 -15.93 -16.35 0.75
CA LEU A 305 -15.44 -15.09 0.17
C LEU A 305 -16.55 -14.04 0.03
N ALA A 306 -17.74 -14.46 -0.40
CA ALA A 306 -18.90 -13.58 -0.49
C ALA A 306 -19.26 -12.97 0.88
N LYS A 307 -19.35 -13.81 1.92
CA LYS A 307 -19.62 -13.36 3.30
C LYS A 307 -18.56 -12.39 3.82
N ALA A 308 -17.29 -12.55 3.44
CA ALA A 308 -16.24 -11.59 3.78
C ALA A 308 -16.40 -10.25 3.04
N LEU A 309 -16.88 -10.27 1.79
CA LEU A 309 -17.04 -9.07 0.95
C LEU A 309 -18.29 -8.25 1.27
N VAL A 310 -19.41 -8.90 1.61
CA VAL A 310 -20.69 -8.26 1.93
C VAL A 310 -20.56 -7.06 2.87
N PRO A 311 -19.94 -7.18 4.07
CA PRO A 311 -19.83 -6.04 4.99
C PRO A 311 -18.90 -4.94 4.46
N ARG A 312 -17.89 -5.29 3.66
CA ARG A 312 -16.88 -4.34 3.15
C ARG A 312 -17.39 -3.47 2.01
N LEU A 313 -18.32 -4.00 1.21
CA LEU A 313 -18.96 -3.31 0.09
C LEU A 313 -20.38 -2.83 0.42
N SER A 314 -20.91 -3.18 1.60
CA SER A 314 -22.34 -3.04 1.91
C SER A 314 -23.22 -3.64 0.81
N ALA A 315 -22.83 -4.83 0.34
CA ALA A 315 -23.42 -5.47 -0.83
C ALA A 315 -24.61 -6.36 -0.46
N VAL A 316 -25.55 -6.51 -1.40
CA VAL A 316 -26.57 -7.56 -1.34
C VAL A 316 -25.95 -8.88 -1.79
N HIS A 317 -26.14 -9.94 -1.01
CA HIS A 317 -25.64 -11.28 -1.35
C HIS A 317 -26.76 -12.11 -1.99
N LEU A 318 -26.53 -12.58 -3.21
CA LEU A 318 -27.39 -13.55 -3.90
C LEU A 318 -26.75 -14.93 -3.87
N ASN A 319 -27.19 -15.79 -2.95
CA ASN A 319 -26.75 -17.17 -2.92
C ASN A 319 -27.49 -18.03 -3.95
N ALA A 320 -26.75 -18.61 -4.89
CA ALA A 320 -27.35 -19.31 -6.01
C ALA A 320 -28.18 -20.54 -5.61
N ASP A 321 -27.81 -21.22 -4.52
CA ASP A 321 -28.53 -22.39 -4.01
C ASP A 321 -29.80 -21.96 -3.27
N GLU A 322 -29.74 -20.90 -2.46
CA GLU A 322 -30.91 -20.31 -1.81
C GLU A 322 -31.92 -19.74 -2.82
N ILE A 323 -31.45 -19.03 -3.85
CA ILE A 323 -32.30 -18.50 -4.91
C ILE A 323 -32.93 -19.63 -5.72
N ARG A 324 -32.20 -20.73 -5.99
CA ARG A 324 -32.78 -21.91 -6.66
C ARG A 324 -33.86 -22.55 -5.80
N ALA A 325 -33.58 -22.76 -4.52
CA ALA A 325 -34.50 -23.40 -3.60
C ALA A 325 -35.77 -22.59 -3.33
N ASN A 326 -35.75 -21.26 -3.51
CA ASN A 326 -36.86 -20.38 -3.12
C ASN A 326 -37.56 -19.67 -4.29
N ILE A 327 -36.80 -19.18 -5.26
CA ILE A 327 -37.31 -18.36 -6.37
C ILE A 327 -37.39 -19.18 -7.66
N ASN A 328 -36.34 -19.92 -7.99
CA ASN A 328 -36.26 -20.72 -9.23
C ASN A 328 -36.53 -22.21 -8.96
N LYS A 329 -37.60 -22.50 -8.20
CA LYS A 329 -37.98 -23.87 -7.78
C LYS A 329 -38.34 -24.79 -8.94
N ASP A 330 -38.71 -24.20 -10.08
CA ASP A 330 -39.06 -24.88 -11.32
C ASP A 330 -37.84 -25.45 -12.06
N LEU A 331 -36.62 -24.99 -11.74
CA LEU A 331 -35.41 -25.35 -12.48
C LEU A 331 -34.70 -26.56 -11.89
N SER A 332 -34.36 -27.54 -12.73
CA SER A 332 -33.52 -28.68 -12.36
C SER A 332 -32.01 -28.37 -12.52
N PHE A 333 -31.17 -29.41 -12.49
CA PHE A 333 -29.73 -29.32 -12.73
C PHE A 333 -29.31 -29.65 -14.18
N SER A 334 -30.28 -29.72 -15.11
CA SER A 334 -30.01 -29.87 -16.55
C SER A 334 -29.19 -28.69 -17.09
N VAL A 335 -28.48 -28.88 -18.22
CA VAL A 335 -27.70 -27.79 -18.85
C VAL A 335 -28.60 -26.59 -19.22
N PRO A 336 -29.77 -26.76 -19.88
CA PRO A 336 -30.68 -25.65 -20.16
C PRO A 336 -31.15 -24.91 -18.89
N ASP A 337 -31.48 -25.65 -17.82
CA ASP A 337 -31.93 -25.05 -16.58
C ASP A 337 -30.82 -24.29 -15.84
N ARG A 338 -29.56 -24.73 -15.98
CA ARG A 338 -28.40 -23.98 -15.46
C ARG A 338 -28.22 -22.65 -16.17
N VAL A 339 -28.43 -22.61 -17.48
CA VAL A 339 -28.40 -21.38 -18.29
C VAL A 339 -29.54 -20.45 -17.90
N GLU A 340 -30.76 -20.97 -17.77
CA GLU A 340 -31.91 -20.15 -17.35
C GLU A 340 -31.77 -19.64 -15.90
N HIS A 341 -31.24 -20.46 -14.99
CA HIS A 341 -30.93 -20.03 -13.62
C HIS A 341 -29.93 -18.88 -13.62
N ALA A 342 -28.90 -18.97 -14.49
CA ALA A 342 -27.91 -17.91 -14.65
C ALA A 342 -28.51 -16.61 -15.20
N ARG A 343 -29.38 -16.71 -16.21
CA ARG A 343 -30.10 -15.56 -16.77
C ARG A 343 -30.98 -14.86 -15.74
N ARG A 344 -31.76 -15.62 -14.95
CA ARG A 344 -32.61 -15.07 -13.88
C ARG A 344 -31.79 -14.43 -12.77
N MET A 345 -30.71 -15.08 -12.33
CA MET A 345 -29.76 -14.53 -11.35
C MET A 345 -29.10 -13.24 -11.85
N GLY A 346 -28.66 -13.22 -13.11
CA GLY A 346 -28.04 -12.07 -13.76
C GLY A 346 -28.98 -10.87 -13.80
N TRP A 347 -30.22 -11.09 -14.24
CA TRP A 347 -31.26 -10.06 -14.29
C TRP A 347 -31.59 -9.50 -12.89
N LEU A 348 -31.71 -10.36 -11.89
CA LEU A 348 -31.95 -9.93 -10.50
C LEU A 348 -30.79 -9.07 -9.98
N ALA A 349 -29.56 -9.48 -10.25
CA ALA A 349 -28.37 -8.71 -9.90
C ALA A 349 -28.34 -7.35 -10.61
N ASP A 350 -28.72 -7.27 -11.89
CA ASP A 350 -28.79 -6.00 -12.62
C ASP A 350 -29.76 -5.01 -11.98
N LYS A 351 -30.93 -5.49 -11.52
CA LYS A 351 -31.91 -4.63 -10.83
C LYS A 351 -31.40 -4.09 -9.50
N ILE A 352 -30.66 -4.89 -8.74
CA ILE A 352 -30.04 -4.45 -7.49
C ILE A 352 -28.89 -3.47 -7.76
N ALA A 353 -28.04 -3.76 -8.76
CA ALA A 353 -26.95 -2.87 -9.14
C ALA A 353 -27.46 -1.49 -9.61
N ALA A 354 -28.57 -1.47 -10.34
CA ALA A 354 -29.24 -0.25 -10.80
C ALA A 354 -29.77 0.61 -9.65
N SER A 355 -30.07 0.05 -8.48
CA SER A 355 -30.47 0.83 -7.28
C SER A 355 -29.29 1.53 -6.59
N GLY A 356 -28.06 1.32 -7.07
CA GLY A 356 -26.85 1.91 -6.51
C GLY A 356 -26.10 1.03 -5.52
N SER A 357 -26.62 -0.16 -5.23
CA SER A 357 -25.99 -1.12 -4.31
C SER A 357 -24.99 -2.01 -5.03
N TYR A 358 -23.92 -2.42 -4.35
CA TYR A 358 -23.14 -3.57 -4.81
C TYR A 358 -23.99 -4.85 -4.66
N VAL A 359 -23.84 -5.78 -5.59
CA VAL A 359 -24.46 -7.10 -5.52
C VAL A 359 -23.41 -8.16 -5.80
N ILE A 360 -23.39 -9.18 -4.96
CA ILE A 360 -22.47 -10.31 -5.04
C ILE A 360 -23.29 -11.56 -5.27
N ALA A 361 -23.05 -12.26 -6.37
CA ALA A 361 -23.59 -13.59 -6.64
C ALA A 361 -22.49 -14.65 -6.48
N ASP A 362 -22.60 -15.54 -5.48
CA ASP A 362 -21.70 -16.71 -5.36
C ASP A 362 -22.29 -17.89 -6.11
N PHE A 363 -21.92 -18.00 -7.38
CA PHE A 363 -22.59 -18.87 -8.33
C PHE A 363 -21.57 -19.64 -9.18
N VAL A 364 -21.77 -20.95 -9.37
CA VAL A 364 -20.77 -21.81 -10.02
C VAL A 364 -20.44 -21.38 -11.45
N CYS A 365 -21.44 -20.95 -12.23
CA CYS A 365 -21.33 -20.60 -13.66
C CYS A 365 -20.35 -21.50 -14.44
N PRO A 366 -20.63 -22.82 -14.53
CA PRO A 366 -19.64 -23.81 -14.96
C PRO A 366 -19.24 -23.67 -16.43
N THR A 367 -20.12 -23.17 -17.31
CA THR A 367 -19.87 -23.12 -18.76
C THR A 367 -19.81 -21.67 -19.28
N PRO A 368 -19.20 -21.42 -20.45
CA PRO A 368 -19.25 -20.11 -21.10
C PRO A 368 -20.68 -19.58 -21.29
N GLU A 369 -21.62 -20.45 -21.67
CA GLU A 369 -23.02 -20.08 -21.90
C GLU A 369 -23.70 -19.64 -20.60
N THR A 370 -23.41 -20.29 -19.47
CA THR A 370 -23.94 -19.84 -18.17
C THR A 370 -23.36 -18.50 -17.73
N ARG A 371 -22.11 -18.19 -18.09
CA ARG A 371 -21.50 -16.88 -17.80
C ARG A 371 -22.06 -15.79 -18.70
N GLU A 372 -22.21 -16.07 -19.98
CA GLU A 372 -22.84 -15.16 -20.94
C GLU A 372 -24.29 -14.87 -20.56
N ALA A 373 -25.07 -15.89 -20.18
CA ALA A 373 -26.43 -15.72 -19.69
C ALA A 373 -26.52 -14.89 -18.40
N PHE A 374 -25.53 -14.99 -17.51
CA PHE A 374 -25.46 -14.13 -16.32
C PHE A 374 -25.21 -12.65 -16.67
N GLY A 375 -24.54 -12.38 -17.80
CA GLY A 375 -24.28 -11.05 -18.33
C GLY A 375 -23.05 -10.36 -17.74
N ASP A 376 -22.86 -9.09 -18.11
CA ASP A 376 -21.71 -8.27 -17.72
C ASP A 376 -21.61 -8.10 -16.20
N ALA A 377 -20.45 -8.42 -15.63
CA ALA A 377 -20.17 -8.41 -14.19
C ALA A 377 -18.66 -8.39 -13.94
N ALA A 378 -18.23 -7.92 -12.76
CA ALA A 378 -16.88 -8.19 -12.27
C ALA A 378 -16.77 -9.67 -11.88
N VAL A 379 -15.92 -10.41 -12.58
CA VAL A 379 -15.74 -11.86 -12.45
C VAL A 379 -14.59 -12.19 -11.51
N ILE A 380 -14.94 -12.77 -10.37
CA ILE A 380 -14.00 -13.28 -9.37
C ILE A 380 -13.98 -14.82 -9.46
N TRP A 381 -12.87 -15.40 -9.91
CA TRP A 381 -12.75 -16.84 -10.04
C TRP A 381 -12.05 -17.46 -8.82
N VAL A 382 -12.78 -18.24 -8.03
CA VAL A 382 -12.28 -18.98 -6.86
C VAL A 382 -11.74 -20.34 -7.29
N ASP A 383 -10.44 -20.36 -7.51
CA ASP A 383 -9.65 -21.47 -8.03
C ASP A 383 -8.75 -22.07 -6.95
N ARG A 384 -9.38 -22.73 -5.98
CA ARG A 384 -8.71 -23.31 -4.80
C ARG A 384 -8.65 -24.83 -4.80
N ILE A 385 -9.46 -25.47 -5.62
CA ILE A 385 -9.62 -26.93 -5.66
C ILE A 385 -9.55 -27.38 -7.11
N ARG A 386 -8.93 -28.54 -7.33
CA ARG A 386 -8.87 -29.16 -8.66
C ARG A 386 -10.19 -29.84 -9.02
N GLU A 387 -10.84 -30.45 -8.04
CA GLU A 387 -12.12 -31.14 -8.22
C GLU A 387 -13.09 -30.77 -7.10
N GLY A 388 -14.34 -30.54 -7.47
CA GLY A 388 -15.44 -30.35 -6.54
C GLY A 388 -16.11 -31.68 -6.18
N ARG A 389 -17.10 -31.58 -5.30
CA ARG A 389 -17.87 -32.71 -4.74
C ARG A 389 -18.90 -33.34 -5.70
N PHE A 390 -19.10 -32.76 -6.88
CA PHE A 390 -20.10 -33.21 -7.85
C PHE A 390 -19.43 -33.54 -9.19
N ALA A 391 -19.41 -34.83 -9.54
CA ALA A 391 -18.70 -35.33 -10.71
C ALA A 391 -19.25 -34.81 -12.05
N ASP A 392 -20.57 -34.59 -12.13
CA ASP A 392 -21.25 -33.97 -13.28
C ASP A 392 -20.74 -32.53 -13.50
N THR A 393 -20.59 -31.77 -12.42
CA THR A 393 -20.15 -30.38 -12.45
C THR A 393 -18.65 -30.28 -12.77
N ASN A 394 -17.83 -31.20 -12.26
CA ASN A 394 -16.41 -31.26 -12.61
C ASN A 394 -16.20 -31.48 -14.11
N LYS A 395 -16.99 -32.36 -14.74
CA LYS A 395 -16.94 -32.62 -16.19
C LYS A 395 -17.39 -31.41 -17.02
N LEU A 396 -18.33 -30.63 -16.50
CA LEU A 396 -18.90 -29.46 -17.18
C LEU A 396 -18.09 -28.16 -16.97
N PHE A 397 -17.25 -28.09 -15.94
CA PHE A 397 -16.60 -26.84 -15.57
C PHE A 397 -15.50 -26.46 -16.56
N VAL A 398 -15.71 -25.36 -17.26
CA VAL A 398 -14.73 -24.72 -18.14
C VAL A 398 -14.23 -23.47 -17.43
N ALA A 399 -12.92 -23.41 -17.16
CA ALA A 399 -12.28 -22.24 -16.59
C ALA A 399 -12.58 -20.98 -17.42
N PRO A 400 -12.77 -19.81 -16.80
CA PRO A 400 -13.09 -18.60 -17.54
C PRO A 400 -11.86 -18.13 -18.34
N ASN A 401 -12.07 -17.69 -19.58
CA ASN A 401 -11.00 -17.10 -20.40
C ASN A 401 -10.55 -15.73 -19.84
N HIS A 402 -11.42 -15.06 -19.09
CA HIS A 402 -11.16 -13.79 -18.43
C HIS A 402 -11.76 -13.80 -17.02
N SER A 403 -10.98 -13.36 -16.04
CA SER A 403 -11.45 -13.06 -14.68
C SER A 403 -10.74 -11.80 -14.21
N ASP A 404 -11.45 -10.87 -13.59
CA ASP A 404 -10.86 -9.67 -13.02
C ASP A 404 -9.93 -10.00 -11.85
N ILE A 405 -10.30 -11.00 -11.04
CA ILE A 405 -9.46 -11.56 -9.97
C ILE A 405 -9.55 -13.09 -9.96
N ARG A 406 -8.39 -13.76 -9.90
CA ARG A 406 -8.28 -15.19 -9.64
C ARG A 406 -7.83 -15.43 -8.20
N VAL A 407 -8.73 -15.99 -7.39
CA VAL A 407 -8.51 -16.33 -5.98
C VAL A 407 -7.92 -17.73 -5.90
N THR A 408 -6.60 -17.80 -5.67
CA THR A 408 -5.87 -19.06 -5.53
C THR A 408 -5.92 -19.57 -4.09
N ALA A 409 -5.37 -20.77 -3.85
CA ALA A 409 -5.24 -21.35 -2.51
C ALA A 409 -4.35 -20.53 -1.56
N GLU A 410 -3.49 -19.67 -2.11
CA GLU A 410 -2.63 -18.77 -1.34
C GLU A 410 -3.46 -17.58 -0.81
N GLY A 411 -3.37 -17.28 0.49
CA GLY A 411 -4.10 -16.18 1.15
C GLY A 411 -5.42 -16.59 1.80
N SER A 412 -5.92 -15.79 2.75
CA SER A 412 -7.22 -16.04 3.41
C SER A 412 -8.38 -15.41 2.62
N PRO A 413 -9.65 -15.81 2.86
CA PRO A 413 -10.81 -15.12 2.29
C PRO A 413 -10.81 -13.61 2.56
N GLU A 414 -10.29 -13.17 3.71
CA GLU A 414 -10.19 -11.75 4.11
C GLU A 414 -9.17 -11.01 3.24
N TYR A 415 -8.00 -11.61 2.99
CA TYR A 415 -6.99 -11.04 2.08
C TYR A 415 -7.57 -10.81 0.69
N TRP A 416 -8.23 -11.83 0.13
CA TRP A 416 -8.85 -11.72 -1.19
C TRP A 416 -10.01 -10.72 -1.20
N ALA A 417 -10.79 -10.65 -0.12
CA ALA A 417 -11.84 -9.65 0.01
C ALA A 417 -11.27 -8.21 -0.03
N GLU A 418 -10.10 -7.96 0.55
CA GLU A 418 -9.43 -6.66 0.46
C GLU A 418 -8.95 -6.33 -0.95
N GLN A 419 -8.32 -7.29 -1.66
CA GLN A 419 -7.90 -7.10 -3.04
C GLN A 419 -9.09 -6.76 -3.95
N ILE A 420 -10.18 -7.50 -3.79
CA ILE A 420 -11.43 -7.30 -4.53
C ILE A 420 -12.05 -5.93 -4.20
N CYS A 421 -12.04 -5.52 -2.92
CA CYS A 421 -12.50 -4.19 -2.55
C CYS A 421 -11.64 -3.08 -3.17
N GLY A 422 -10.33 -3.24 -3.20
CA GLY A 422 -9.41 -2.29 -3.82
C GLY A 422 -9.63 -2.14 -5.32
N MET A 423 -10.03 -3.23 -6.00
CA MET A 423 -10.41 -3.21 -7.41
C MET A 423 -11.76 -2.51 -7.64
N LEU A 424 -12.75 -2.76 -6.78
CA LEU A 424 -14.13 -2.34 -6.99
C LEU A 424 -14.46 -0.94 -6.47
N ARG A 425 -13.75 -0.47 -5.43
CA ARG A 425 -13.98 0.86 -4.83
C ARG A 425 -13.17 1.91 -5.56
N PRO A 426 -13.77 3.08 -5.88
CA PRO A 426 -12.98 4.26 -6.22
C PRO A 426 -11.99 4.54 -5.10
N VAL A 427 -10.74 4.81 -5.42
CA VAL A 427 -9.76 5.29 -4.43
C VAL A 427 -9.76 6.81 -4.50
N PHE A 428 -9.82 7.46 -3.33
CA PHE A 428 -9.77 8.92 -3.25
C PHE A 428 -8.44 9.38 -3.86
N ASP A 429 -8.50 10.21 -4.89
CA ASP A 429 -7.31 10.68 -5.60
C ASP A 429 -7.11 12.17 -5.29
N PRO A 430 -6.12 12.54 -4.46
CA PRO A 430 -5.91 13.93 -4.07
C PRO A 430 -5.58 14.88 -5.24
N LYS A 431 -5.29 14.36 -6.45
CA LYS A 431 -5.05 15.17 -7.65
C LYS A 431 -6.32 15.52 -8.43
N ARG A 432 -7.45 14.83 -8.18
CA ARG A 432 -8.71 15.12 -8.86
C ARG A 432 -9.43 16.32 -8.23
N PRO A 433 -10.27 17.04 -9.00
CA PRO A 433 -11.17 18.04 -8.44
C PRO A 433 -11.89 17.49 -7.20
N THR A 434 -11.92 18.27 -6.12
CA THR A 434 -12.43 17.81 -4.81
C THR A 434 -13.26 18.91 -4.16
N ALA A 435 -14.48 18.58 -3.74
CA ALA A 435 -15.29 19.48 -2.93
C ALA A 435 -14.77 19.51 -1.49
N LEU A 436 -14.45 20.68 -0.95
CA LEU A 436 -14.01 20.83 0.44
C LEU A 436 -15.20 21.22 1.33
N PHE A 437 -15.44 20.45 2.37
CA PHE A 437 -16.47 20.72 3.37
C PHE A 437 -15.85 20.91 4.75
N VAL A 438 -15.87 22.13 5.27
CA VAL A 438 -15.34 22.46 6.61
C VAL A 438 -16.47 22.58 7.61
N GLY A 439 -16.43 21.80 8.69
CA GLY A 439 -17.50 21.80 9.68
C GLY A 439 -17.11 21.16 11.02
N ARG A 440 -18.03 21.24 11.98
CA ARG A 440 -17.90 20.57 13.29
C ARG A 440 -18.58 19.21 13.30
N TYR A 441 -19.73 19.09 12.62
CA TYR A 441 -20.49 17.86 12.46
C TYR A 441 -20.86 17.17 13.79
N GLN A 442 -21.32 17.93 14.78
CA GLN A 442 -21.62 17.41 16.13
C GLN A 442 -23.09 17.64 16.53
N PRO A 443 -24.02 16.69 16.37
CA PRO A 443 -23.85 15.42 15.67
C PRO A 443 -23.88 15.60 14.15
N PHE A 444 -23.34 14.60 13.44
CA PHE A 444 -23.58 14.43 12.01
C PHE A 444 -25.05 14.02 11.79
N HIS A 445 -25.71 14.57 10.77
CA HIS A 445 -27.15 14.41 10.53
C HIS A 445 -27.48 14.50 9.03
N ASP A 446 -28.73 14.23 8.66
CA ASP A 446 -29.13 14.10 7.25
C ASP A 446 -28.90 15.37 6.41
N GLY A 447 -29.09 16.56 6.97
CA GLY A 447 -28.70 17.81 6.29
C GLY A 447 -27.21 17.88 5.92
N HIS A 448 -26.29 17.47 6.80
CA HIS A 448 -24.86 17.39 6.46
C HIS A 448 -24.58 16.33 5.41
N LYS A 449 -25.24 15.17 5.54
CA LYS A 449 -25.13 14.07 4.59
C LYS A 449 -25.54 14.53 3.20
N ALA A 450 -26.74 15.09 3.03
CA ALA A 450 -27.23 15.57 1.74
C ALA A 450 -26.31 16.62 1.11
N LEU A 451 -25.76 17.53 1.91
CA LEU A 451 -24.81 18.55 1.44
C LEU A 451 -23.54 17.94 0.85
N ILE A 452 -22.96 16.95 1.52
CA ILE A 452 -21.76 16.25 1.06
C ILE A 452 -22.11 15.33 -0.13
N GLU A 453 -23.26 14.67 -0.06
CA GLU A 453 -24.07 14.05 -1.12
C GLU A 453 -23.90 14.76 -2.46
N GLU A 454 -24.37 15.99 -2.42
CA GLU A 454 -24.43 16.94 -3.51
C GLU A 454 -23.04 17.35 -4.01
N GLY A 455 -22.09 17.62 -3.11
CA GLY A 455 -20.71 17.93 -3.49
C GLY A 455 -20.01 16.79 -4.22
N ILE A 456 -20.17 15.56 -3.73
CA ILE A 456 -19.62 14.36 -4.38
C ILE A 456 -20.28 14.17 -5.74
N ARG A 457 -21.59 14.43 -5.86
CA ARG A 457 -22.29 14.33 -7.15
C ARG A 457 -21.82 15.36 -8.17
N ARG A 458 -21.55 16.60 -7.75
CA ARG A 458 -21.08 17.69 -8.64
C ARG A 458 -19.62 17.54 -9.05
N VAL A 459 -18.75 17.20 -8.10
CA VAL A 459 -17.29 17.26 -8.27
C VAL A 459 -16.66 15.88 -8.48
N GLY A 460 -17.35 14.83 -8.04
CA GLY A 460 -16.91 13.43 -8.13
C GLY A 460 -16.32 12.88 -6.83
N GLN A 461 -15.74 13.75 -5.99
CA GLN A 461 -15.23 13.39 -4.66
C GLN A 461 -15.22 14.58 -3.67
N ALA A 462 -15.10 14.27 -2.37
CA ALA A 462 -15.14 15.27 -1.30
C ALA A 462 -14.03 15.09 -0.23
N CYS A 463 -13.52 16.20 0.29
CA CYS A 463 -12.70 16.26 1.48
C CYS A 463 -13.53 16.85 2.61
N ILE A 464 -13.78 16.08 3.67
CA ILE A 464 -14.61 16.46 4.80
C ILE A 464 -13.68 16.80 5.96
N ALA A 465 -13.49 18.09 6.20
CA ALA A 465 -12.59 18.60 7.21
C ALA A 465 -13.34 18.90 8.51
N VAL A 466 -13.05 18.11 9.54
CA VAL A 466 -13.64 18.22 10.88
C VAL A 466 -12.78 19.13 11.74
N ARG A 467 -13.37 20.24 12.22
CA ARG A 467 -12.69 21.19 13.10
C ARG A 467 -12.49 20.61 14.50
N ASP A 468 -11.26 20.71 14.99
CA ASP A 468 -10.92 20.47 16.40
C ASP A 468 -11.27 21.71 17.22
N THR A 469 -12.28 21.61 18.10
CA THR A 469 -12.70 22.70 18.99
C THR A 469 -12.02 22.70 20.35
N GLY A 470 -11.09 21.76 20.60
CA GLY A 470 -10.23 21.72 21.79
C GLY A 470 -10.89 21.19 23.08
N GLN A 471 -12.13 21.57 23.38
CA GLN A 471 -12.86 21.08 24.56
C GLN A 471 -14.20 20.45 24.18
N LEU A 472 -14.50 19.32 24.84
CA LEU A 472 -15.82 18.70 24.79
C LEU A 472 -16.76 19.51 25.68
N ASP A 473 -17.79 20.11 25.09
CA ASP A 473 -18.81 20.90 25.78
C ASP A 473 -20.20 20.56 25.26
N GLU A 474 -21.25 21.19 25.80
CA GLU A 474 -22.64 20.96 25.35
C GLU A 474 -22.85 21.25 23.85
N LYS A 475 -22.00 22.10 23.25
CA LYS A 475 -22.06 22.45 21.84
C LYS A 475 -21.19 21.56 20.95
N ASN A 476 -20.23 20.84 21.52
CA ASN A 476 -19.27 19.99 20.84
C ASN A 476 -19.03 18.72 21.69
N PRO A 477 -20.05 17.87 21.89
CA PRO A 477 -19.98 16.76 22.84
C PRO A 477 -19.17 15.54 22.36
N TYR A 478 -18.69 15.52 21.11
CA TYR A 478 -18.08 14.36 20.47
C TYR A 478 -16.63 14.63 20.02
N GLY A 479 -15.74 13.67 20.28
CA GLY A 479 -14.37 13.68 19.74
C GLY A 479 -14.32 13.39 18.24
N PHE A 480 -13.16 13.67 17.62
CA PHE A 480 -12.95 13.51 16.18
C PHE A 480 -13.29 12.11 15.67
N GLU A 481 -12.81 11.04 16.33
CA GLU A 481 -13.05 9.67 15.88
C GLU A 481 -14.53 9.29 15.92
N HIS A 482 -15.30 9.78 16.90
CA HIS A 482 -16.74 9.58 16.94
C HIS A 482 -17.44 10.25 15.76
N VAL A 483 -17.09 11.51 15.50
CA VAL A 483 -17.66 12.28 14.38
C VAL A 483 -17.30 11.64 13.04
N ARG A 484 -16.03 11.22 12.88
CA ARG A 484 -15.54 10.50 11.70
C ARG A 484 -16.33 9.22 11.46
N SER A 485 -16.52 8.40 12.49
CA SER A 485 -17.28 7.16 12.38
C SER A 485 -18.72 7.41 11.91
N ARG A 486 -19.40 8.44 12.45
CA ARG A 486 -20.76 8.82 12.02
C ARG A 486 -20.81 9.32 10.57
N ILE A 487 -19.80 10.06 10.13
CA ILE A 487 -19.67 10.51 8.73
C ILE A 487 -19.47 9.30 7.81
N GLU A 488 -18.54 8.41 8.14
CA GLU A 488 -18.24 7.20 7.36
C GLU A 488 -19.46 6.27 7.26
N GLU A 489 -20.21 6.10 8.36
CA GLU A 489 -21.46 5.34 8.39
C GLU A 489 -22.53 6.00 7.49
N GLY A 490 -22.73 7.32 7.63
CA GLY A 490 -23.75 8.05 6.90
C GLY A 490 -23.49 8.14 5.39
N LEU A 491 -22.22 8.18 4.98
CA LEU A 491 -21.76 8.26 3.60
C LEU A 491 -21.23 6.93 3.06
N ARG A 492 -21.55 5.80 3.69
CA ARG A 492 -21.02 4.47 3.34
C ARG A 492 -21.10 4.11 1.85
N HIS A 493 -22.11 4.60 1.13
CA HIS A 493 -22.32 4.35 -0.30
C HIS A 493 -21.32 5.08 -1.21
N TYR A 494 -20.64 6.10 -0.67
CA TYR A 494 -19.64 6.91 -1.37
C TYR A 494 -18.21 6.62 -0.90
N LEU A 495 -18.01 5.54 -0.15
CA LEU A 495 -16.72 5.14 0.39
C LEU A 495 -15.63 5.09 -0.69
N GLY A 496 -14.54 5.83 -0.45
CA GLY A 496 -13.45 6.01 -1.40
C GLY A 496 -13.63 7.16 -2.41
N ARG A 497 -14.81 7.79 -2.44
CA ARG A 497 -15.03 9.12 -3.06
C ARG A 497 -15.00 10.25 -2.04
N PHE A 498 -14.68 9.96 -0.78
CA PHE A 498 -14.43 11.00 0.19
C PHE A 498 -13.30 10.62 1.14
N THR A 499 -12.71 11.63 1.76
CA THR A 499 -11.78 11.50 2.89
C THR A 499 -12.25 12.37 4.05
N VAL A 500 -11.99 11.93 5.29
CA VAL A 500 -12.29 12.67 6.50
C VAL A 500 -10.98 13.05 7.17
N VAL A 501 -10.75 14.35 7.37
CA VAL A 501 -9.51 14.88 7.95
C VAL A 501 -9.82 15.75 9.15
N GLN A 502 -8.99 15.68 10.19
CA GLN A 502 -9.04 16.62 11.30
C GLN A 502 -8.26 17.88 10.93
N ILE A 503 -8.83 19.05 11.22
CA ILE A 503 -8.16 20.36 11.05
C ILE A 503 -8.19 21.14 12.36
N PRO A 504 -7.26 22.11 12.57
CA PRO A 504 -7.32 23.02 13.72
C PRO A 504 -8.64 23.80 13.79
N ASN A 505 -8.87 24.49 14.90
CA ASN A 505 -10.04 25.36 15.05
C ASN A 505 -10.01 26.57 14.11
N ILE A 506 -10.39 26.38 12.84
CA ILE A 506 -10.36 27.44 11.82
C ILE A 506 -11.40 28.51 12.12
N THR A 507 -10.95 29.75 12.27
CA THR A 507 -11.80 30.93 12.54
C THR A 507 -12.12 31.75 11.28
N GLY A 508 -11.31 31.62 10.23
CA GLY A 508 -11.52 32.30 8.96
C GLY A 508 -10.76 31.62 7.81
N ILE A 509 -11.26 31.79 6.59
CA ILE A 509 -10.61 31.33 5.35
C ILE A 509 -10.24 32.58 4.55
N TYR A 510 -8.94 32.83 4.39
CA TYR A 510 -8.41 33.98 3.66
C TYR A 510 -7.75 33.48 2.37
N TYR A 511 -8.01 34.14 1.24
CA TYR A 511 -7.53 33.72 -0.07
C TYR A 511 -7.15 34.93 -0.94
N GLY A 512 -6.18 34.73 -1.83
CA GLY A 512 -5.66 35.76 -2.74
C GLY A 512 -6.37 35.79 -4.10
N ARG A 513 -5.77 36.48 -5.07
CA ARG A 513 -6.21 36.45 -6.48
C ARG A 513 -5.86 35.11 -7.13
N ASP A 514 -6.73 34.61 -8.01
CA ASP A 514 -6.51 33.45 -8.87
C ASP A 514 -6.12 32.15 -8.14
N VAL A 515 -6.78 31.88 -7.01
CA VAL A 515 -6.47 30.74 -6.11
C VAL A 515 -6.86 29.36 -6.67
N GLY A 516 -7.45 29.31 -7.86
CA GLY A 516 -7.76 28.05 -8.56
C GLY A 516 -8.94 27.26 -7.98
N TYR A 517 -9.74 27.84 -7.08
CA TYR A 517 -10.98 27.25 -6.56
C TYR A 517 -12.08 28.29 -6.41
N VAL A 518 -13.34 27.82 -6.39
CA VAL A 518 -14.54 28.65 -6.19
C VAL A 518 -15.10 28.39 -4.80
N VAL A 519 -15.57 29.45 -4.14
CA VAL A 519 -16.35 29.35 -2.90
C VAL A 519 -17.83 29.49 -3.27
N GLU A 520 -18.57 28.40 -3.18
CA GLU A 520 -20.00 28.34 -3.50
C GLU A 520 -20.79 27.91 -2.26
N ARG A 521 -21.96 28.53 -2.06
CA ARG A 521 -22.95 28.06 -1.10
C ARG A 521 -23.95 27.15 -1.83
N ILE A 522 -24.08 25.91 -1.37
CA ILE A 522 -25.10 24.98 -1.85
C ILE A 522 -26.34 25.13 -0.97
N ASP A 523 -27.45 25.54 -1.56
CA ASP A 523 -28.77 25.57 -0.89
C ASP A 523 -29.49 24.24 -1.12
N LEU A 524 -29.96 23.64 -0.02
CA LEU A 524 -30.74 22.40 -0.04
C LEU A 524 -32.22 22.74 0.15
N ASN A 525 -33.08 21.75 0.02
CA ASN A 525 -34.54 21.89 0.15
C ASN A 525 -34.91 22.41 1.57
N ASP A 526 -35.99 23.20 1.70
CA ASP A 526 -36.39 23.83 2.97
C ASP A 526 -36.59 22.85 4.14
N GLU A 527 -37.04 21.63 3.86
CA GLU A 527 -37.23 20.56 4.87
C GLU A 527 -35.88 20.09 5.48
N LEU A 528 -34.82 20.03 4.67
CA LEU A 528 -33.48 19.65 5.15
C LEU A 528 -32.81 20.80 5.91
N HIS A 529 -33.13 22.05 5.58
CA HIS A 529 -32.70 23.23 6.34
C HIS A 529 -33.28 23.27 7.76
N ALA A 530 -34.46 22.68 7.98
CA ALA A 530 -35.10 22.62 9.29
C ALA A 530 -34.39 21.67 10.28
N ILE A 531 -33.55 20.75 9.77
CA ILE A 531 -32.76 19.80 10.56
C ILE A 531 -31.57 20.55 11.17
N SER A 532 -31.66 20.85 12.47
CA SER A 532 -30.61 21.55 13.21
C SER A 532 -29.96 20.66 14.26
N ALA A 533 -28.63 20.63 14.27
CA ALA A 533 -27.83 19.97 15.31
C ALA A 533 -28.26 20.38 16.74
N THR A 534 -28.69 21.64 16.93
CA THR A 534 -29.17 22.13 18.24
C THR A 534 -30.45 21.42 18.69
N LYS A 535 -31.40 21.18 17.77
CA LYS A 535 -32.65 20.46 18.07
C LYS A 535 -32.38 18.99 18.38
N ILE A 536 -31.47 18.36 17.62
CA ILE A 536 -31.08 16.96 17.81
C ILE A 536 -30.37 16.78 19.17
N ARG A 537 -29.47 17.68 19.56
CA ARG A 537 -28.83 17.61 20.89
C ARG A 537 -29.85 17.67 22.01
N LYS A 538 -30.85 18.57 21.93
CA LYS A 538 -31.92 18.65 22.92
C LYS A 538 -32.74 17.36 23.00
N SER A 539 -33.05 16.73 21.87
CA SER A 539 -33.80 15.46 21.88
C SER A 539 -32.99 14.29 22.43
N VAL A 540 -31.69 14.22 22.13
CA VAL A 540 -30.78 13.17 22.65
C VAL A 540 -30.59 13.32 24.16
N LEU A 541 -30.48 14.55 24.67
CA LEU A 541 -30.41 14.82 26.11
C LEU A 541 -31.70 14.42 26.86
N LEU A 542 -32.86 14.52 26.21
CA LEU A 542 -34.16 14.20 26.82
C LEU A 542 -34.51 12.70 26.74
N ASN A 543 -34.12 12.03 25.65
CA ASN A 543 -34.60 10.68 25.33
C ASN A 543 -33.51 9.59 25.31
N GLY A 544 -32.25 9.94 25.57
CA GLY A 544 -31.09 9.05 25.40
C GLY A 544 -30.68 8.86 23.93
N ASP A 545 -29.44 8.43 23.69
CA ASP A 545 -28.95 8.16 22.33
C ASP A 545 -29.61 6.87 21.78
N PRO A 546 -30.46 6.96 20.74
CA PRO A 546 -31.19 5.80 20.23
C PRO A 546 -30.30 4.78 19.51
N LYS A 547 -29.01 5.08 19.28
CA LYS A 547 -28.04 4.16 18.64
C LYS A 547 -26.84 3.94 19.55
N GLY A 548 -27.06 3.16 20.61
CA GLY A 548 -26.10 2.89 21.67
C GLY A 548 -24.72 2.42 21.18
N VAL A 549 -23.70 3.22 21.53
CA VAL A 549 -22.35 2.76 21.85
C VAL A 549 -22.03 3.43 23.19
N PRO A 550 -21.61 2.70 24.24
CA PRO A 550 -21.38 3.30 25.54
C PRO A 550 -20.25 4.33 25.43
N VAL A 551 -20.54 5.56 25.84
CA VAL A 551 -19.53 6.57 26.10
C VAL A 551 -18.73 6.05 27.30
N SER A 552 -17.52 5.56 27.08
CA SER A 552 -16.62 5.20 28.17
C SER A 552 -16.31 6.47 28.96
N PRO A 553 -16.64 6.56 30.25
CA PRO A 553 -16.21 7.68 31.06
C PRO A 553 -14.75 7.44 31.47
N ASN A 554 -13.87 8.35 31.07
CA ASN A 554 -12.46 8.50 31.47
C ASN A 554 -11.44 7.51 30.88
N ALA A 555 -10.60 8.00 29.97
CA ALA A 555 -9.13 7.93 30.00
C ALA A 555 -8.53 8.74 28.84
#